data_AF-A0A654D829-F1
#
_entry.id   AF-A0A654D829-F1
#
_cell.length_a   1.000
_cell.length_b   1.000
_cell.length_c   1.000
_cell.angle_alpha   90.00
_cell.angle_beta   90.00
_cell.angle_gamma   90.00
#
_symmetry.space_group_name_H-M   'P 1'
#
loop_
_entity.id
_entity.type
_entity.pdbx_description
1 polymer ?
#
loop_
_entity_poly.entity_id
_entity_poly.type
_entity_poly.pdbx_seq_one_letter_code
_entity_poly.pdbx_strand_id
1 'polypeptide(L)'
;MVLLTGRGMGMIIKPMIAASVLALGTMGVLPMERGVAHRQDGARPAMLPPRVLHCLLGRVVNFDASRDQPVAEYRYDGRHRLTLFLPPVPARTTPPPDATAAPEPVDPRTRIVADPDGIAGAAASRPFHRVVDLWPSRVEMMTPLSDVVANVIVIAQVTPDQADATIFMARANDATTYDVQHLYFGRCRVARS
;
A
#
# COMPACT_ATOMS: atom_id res chain seq x y z
N MET A 1 -30.25 -20.90 -18.35
CA MET A 1 -29.54 -19.79 -19.02
C MET A 1 -30.03 -18.49 -18.40
N VAL A 2 -29.31 -17.99 -17.41
CA VAL A 2 -29.62 -16.74 -16.70
C VAL A 2 -28.34 -15.91 -16.70
N LEU A 3 -28.38 -14.81 -17.44
CA LEU A 3 -27.36 -13.76 -17.43
C LEU A 3 -27.39 -13.06 -16.07
N LEU A 4 -26.24 -13.00 -15.39
CA LEU A 4 -26.01 -12.02 -14.33
C LEU A 4 -24.77 -11.20 -14.72
N THR A 5 -25.08 -10.03 -15.24
CA THR A 5 -24.16 -8.93 -15.55
C THR A 5 -23.43 -8.47 -14.30
N GLY A 6 -22.10 -8.44 -14.39
CA GLY A 6 -21.23 -7.86 -13.38
C GLY A 6 -21.48 -6.37 -13.20
N ARG A 7 -21.47 -5.93 -11.94
CA ARG A 7 -21.30 -4.53 -11.55
C ARG A 7 -20.07 -4.45 -10.66
N GLY A 8 -19.00 -3.89 -11.23
CA GLY A 8 -17.79 -3.55 -10.50
C GLY A 8 -18.08 -2.52 -9.43
N MET A 9 -17.60 -2.77 -8.21
CA MET A 9 -17.51 -1.77 -7.15
C MET A 9 -16.29 -0.88 -7.42
N GLY A 10 -16.48 0.12 -8.28
CA GLY A 10 -15.61 1.27 -8.35
C GLY A 10 -15.83 2.14 -7.10
N MET A 11 -14.80 2.26 -6.27
CA MET A 11 -14.77 3.22 -5.16
C MET A 11 -14.61 4.63 -5.73
N ILE A 12 -15.73 5.30 -6.02
CA ILE A 12 -15.77 6.68 -6.53
C ILE A 12 -15.63 7.65 -5.35
N ILE A 13 -14.42 8.15 -5.10
CA ILE A 13 -14.20 9.31 -4.24
C ILE A 13 -14.58 10.56 -5.05
N LYS A 14 -15.73 11.15 -4.73
CA LYS A 14 -16.20 12.42 -5.32
C LYS A 14 -15.29 13.57 -4.88
N PRO A 15 -14.73 14.39 -5.80
CA PRO A 15 -14.19 15.69 -5.43
C PRO A 15 -15.35 16.69 -5.26
N MET A 16 -15.47 17.27 -4.07
CA MET A 16 -16.28 18.46 -3.84
C MET A 16 -15.60 19.64 -4.54
N ILE A 17 -16.12 20.04 -5.70
CA ILE A 17 -15.70 21.23 -6.42
C ILE A 17 -16.36 22.43 -5.73
N ALA A 18 -15.53 23.31 -5.17
CA ALA A 18 -15.95 24.61 -4.68
C ALA A 18 -16.41 25.48 -5.86
N ALA A 19 -17.69 25.84 -5.89
CA ALA A 19 -18.23 26.82 -6.82
C ALA A 19 -17.88 28.23 -6.31
N SER A 20 -17.12 28.97 -7.10
CA SER A 20 -16.92 30.40 -6.88
C SER A 20 -16.64 31.06 -8.23
N VAL A 21 -17.69 31.45 -8.96
CA VAL A 21 -17.60 32.54 -9.94
C VAL A 21 -18.99 33.17 -10.06
N LEU A 22 -19.12 34.42 -9.61
CA LEU A 22 -20.09 35.36 -10.14
C LEU A 22 -19.30 36.59 -10.57
N ALA A 23 -19.23 36.74 -11.88
CA ALA A 23 -18.49 37.75 -12.60
C ALA A 23 -19.20 39.12 -12.53
N LEU A 24 -18.42 40.19 -12.44
CA LEU A 24 -18.77 41.50 -12.95
C LEU A 24 -17.58 42.06 -13.74
N GLY A 25 -17.90 42.74 -14.83
CA GLY A 25 -17.02 42.96 -15.97
C GLY A 25 -15.96 44.03 -15.78
N THR A 26 -15.10 44.16 -16.79
CA THR A 26 -14.77 45.42 -17.47
C THR A 26 -13.85 45.12 -18.66
N MET A 27 -14.13 45.78 -19.78
CA MET A 27 -13.30 45.81 -20.98
C MET A 27 -11.93 46.44 -20.68
N GLY A 28 -10.86 45.95 -21.29
CA GLY A 28 -9.62 46.72 -21.37
C GLY A 28 -8.36 45.92 -21.69
N VAL A 29 -7.87 46.13 -22.92
CA VAL A 29 -6.45 46.14 -23.34
C VAL A 29 -5.63 44.85 -23.14
N LEU A 30 -5.22 44.27 -24.27
CA LEU A 30 -4.23 43.18 -24.37
C LEU A 30 -2.85 43.62 -23.87
N PRO A 31 -2.24 42.93 -22.89
CA PRO A 31 -0.79 42.86 -22.77
C PRO A 31 -0.31 41.51 -23.34
N MET A 32 0.66 41.56 -24.25
CA MET A 32 1.54 40.42 -24.53
C MET A 32 2.33 40.11 -23.25
N GLU A 33 1.77 39.26 -22.40
CA GLU A 33 2.48 38.63 -21.31
C GLU A 33 3.47 37.64 -21.91
N ARG A 34 4.75 37.98 -21.84
CA ARG A 34 5.87 37.07 -22.06
C ARG A 34 5.58 35.81 -21.25
N GLY A 35 5.39 34.68 -21.94
CA GLY A 35 5.34 33.37 -21.31
C GLY A 35 6.62 33.15 -20.52
N VAL A 36 6.58 33.47 -19.23
CA VAL A 36 7.51 32.91 -18.26
C VAL A 36 7.12 31.44 -18.21
N ALA A 37 7.80 30.65 -19.04
CA ALA A 37 7.91 29.23 -18.80
C ALA A 37 8.48 29.11 -17.39
N HIS A 38 7.61 28.88 -16.40
CA HIS A 38 8.04 28.24 -15.18
C HIS A 38 8.60 26.90 -15.64
N ARG A 39 9.93 26.88 -15.82
CA ARG A 39 10.71 25.69 -15.54
C ARG A 39 10.19 25.23 -14.19
N GLN A 40 9.39 24.17 -14.20
CA GLN A 40 9.36 23.28 -13.06
C GLN A 40 10.79 22.79 -12.97
N ASP A 41 11.63 23.54 -12.25
CA ASP A 41 12.89 23.03 -11.75
C ASP A 41 12.52 21.71 -11.09
N GLY A 42 12.93 20.62 -11.73
CA GLY A 42 12.56 19.27 -11.38
C GLY A 42 12.96 19.04 -9.93
N ALA A 43 12.03 19.29 -9.02
CA ALA A 43 12.22 19.05 -7.61
C ALA A 43 12.51 17.56 -7.51
N ARG A 44 13.75 17.22 -7.13
CA ARG A 44 14.13 15.83 -6.87
C ARG A 44 13.08 15.29 -5.89
N PRO A 45 12.47 14.13 -6.17
CA PRO A 45 11.47 13.58 -5.27
C PRO A 45 12.10 13.47 -3.88
N ALA A 46 11.36 13.88 -2.86
CA ALA A 46 11.82 13.76 -1.48
C ALA A 46 12.21 12.30 -1.21
N MET A 47 13.38 12.04 -0.67
CA MET A 47 13.80 10.67 -0.38
C MET A 47 13.16 10.20 0.93
N LEU A 48 12.50 9.05 0.91
CA LEU A 48 12.09 8.37 2.12
C LEU A 48 13.32 7.78 2.81
N PRO A 49 13.44 7.92 4.14
CA PRO A 49 14.53 7.29 4.88
C PRO A 49 14.37 5.76 4.89
N PRO A 50 15.46 5.02 5.15
CA PRO A 50 15.35 3.60 5.42
C PRO A 50 14.52 3.37 6.68
N ARG A 51 13.72 2.30 6.65
CA ARG A 51 12.79 1.95 7.72
C ARG A 51 12.92 0.47 8.04
N VAL A 52 13.09 0.15 9.31
CA VAL A 52 12.97 -1.22 9.82
C VAL A 52 11.64 -1.31 10.56
N LEU A 53 10.80 -2.26 10.18
CA LEU A 53 9.52 -2.51 10.84
C LEU A 53 9.64 -3.78 11.67
N HIS A 54 9.50 -3.64 12.99
CA HIS A 54 9.44 -4.76 13.92
C HIS A 54 7.99 -5.05 14.26
N CYS A 55 7.47 -6.14 13.71
CA CYS A 55 6.06 -6.47 13.76
C CYS A 55 5.77 -7.64 14.70
N LEU A 56 4.60 -7.57 15.33
CA LEU A 56 4.00 -8.66 16.09
C LEU A 56 2.61 -8.93 15.52
N LEU A 57 2.41 -10.12 14.98
CA LEU A 57 1.19 -10.54 14.29
C LEU A 57 0.55 -11.75 14.97
N GLY A 58 -0.76 -11.88 14.87
CA GLY A 58 -1.48 -13.11 15.17
C GLY A 58 -2.20 -13.61 13.93
N ARG A 59 -2.40 -14.93 13.82
CA ARG A 59 -3.22 -15.50 12.75
C ARG A 59 -4.69 -15.22 13.04
N VAL A 60 -5.42 -14.62 12.11
CA VAL A 60 -6.85 -14.34 12.28
C VAL A 60 -7.63 -15.63 12.03
N VAL A 61 -8.45 -16.05 13.00
CA VAL A 61 -9.18 -17.34 12.94
C VAL A 61 -10.68 -17.21 12.67
N ASN A 62 -11.19 -15.98 12.58
CA ASN A 62 -12.61 -15.69 12.41
C ASN A 62 -12.87 -14.62 11.33
N PHE A 63 -12.00 -14.55 10.33
CA PHE A 63 -12.17 -13.62 9.22
C PHE A 63 -13.42 -13.98 8.40
N ASP A 64 -14.29 -13.01 8.21
CA ASP A 64 -15.54 -13.14 7.48
C ASP A 64 -15.54 -12.23 6.26
N ALA A 65 -15.20 -12.80 5.10
CA ALA A 65 -15.14 -12.09 3.83
C ALA A 65 -16.53 -11.63 3.31
N SER A 66 -17.63 -12.09 3.90
CA SER A 66 -18.99 -11.73 3.46
C SER A 66 -19.45 -10.37 3.97
N ARG A 67 -18.69 -9.74 4.88
CA ARG A 67 -19.00 -8.46 5.48
C ARG A 67 -17.75 -7.61 5.69
N ASP A 68 -17.96 -6.30 5.86
CA ASP A 68 -16.90 -5.40 6.33
C ASP A 68 -16.68 -5.63 7.83
N GLN A 69 -15.78 -6.55 8.17
CA GLN A 69 -15.48 -6.93 9.55
C GLN A 69 -14.43 -5.98 10.14
N PRO A 70 -14.76 -5.20 11.19
CA PRO A 70 -13.80 -4.29 11.80
C PRO A 70 -12.70 -5.08 12.52
N VAL A 71 -11.47 -4.54 12.51
CA VAL A 71 -10.28 -5.14 13.14
C VAL A 71 -10.49 -5.48 14.62
N ALA A 72 -11.32 -4.71 15.33
CA ALA A 72 -11.65 -4.95 16.74
C ALA A 72 -12.39 -6.29 16.99
N GLU A 73 -12.98 -6.89 15.96
CA GLU A 73 -13.67 -8.19 16.04
C GLU A 73 -12.77 -9.37 15.70
N TYR A 74 -11.53 -9.14 15.24
CA TYR A 74 -10.61 -10.21 14.91
C TYR A 74 -10.19 -10.97 16.16
N ARG A 75 -10.22 -12.30 16.06
CA ARG A 75 -9.69 -13.24 17.03
C ARG A 75 -8.40 -13.80 16.49
N TYR A 76 -7.41 -13.88 17.35
CA TYR A 76 -6.05 -14.22 16.99
C TYR A 76 -5.65 -15.55 17.60
N ASP A 77 -4.94 -16.34 16.82
CA ASP A 77 -4.19 -17.52 17.25
C ASP A 77 -2.69 -17.24 17.12
N GLY A 78 -1.94 -17.60 18.16
CA GLY A 78 -0.50 -17.36 18.25
C GLY A 78 -0.08 -15.88 18.35
N ARG A 79 1.24 -15.68 18.50
CA ARG A 79 1.91 -14.38 18.45
C ARG A 79 3.24 -14.58 17.75
N HIS A 80 3.38 -13.95 16.59
CA HIS A 80 4.47 -14.20 15.67
C HIS A 80 5.25 -12.93 15.39
N ARG A 81 6.59 -13.02 15.42
CA ARG A 81 7.46 -11.89 15.11
C ARG A 81 7.80 -11.87 13.63
N LEU A 82 7.79 -10.69 13.03
CA LEU A 82 8.24 -10.47 11.66
C LEU A 82 9.02 -9.15 11.61
N THR A 83 10.18 -9.13 10.98
CA THR A 83 10.94 -7.89 10.74
C THR A 83 11.11 -7.65 9.25
N LEU A 84 10.75 -6.44 8.80
CA LEU A 84 10.86 -6.00 7.41
C LEU A 84 11.87 -4.86 7.32
N PHE A 85 12.61 -4.80 6.21
CA PHE A 85 13.44 -3.66 5.87
C PHE A 85 12.97 -3.04 4.56
N LEU A 86 12.66 -1.74 4.62
CA LEU A 86 12.38 -0.89 3.47
C LEU A 86 13.59 0.04 3.27
N PRO A 87 14.29 -0.03 2.13
CA PRO A 87 15.44 0.83 1.84
C PRO A 87 15.01 2.29 1.61
N PRO A 88 15.98 3.22 1.52
CA PRO A 88 15.68 4.58 1.09
C PRO A 88 15.24 4.55 -0.38
N VAL A 89 14.09 5.15 -0.67
CA VAL A 89 13.53 5.23 -2.03
C VAL A 89 12.95 6.62 -2.27
N PRO A 90 12.85 7.09 -3.53
CA PRO A 90 12.14 8.31 -3.85
C PRO A 90 10.68 8.21 -3.39
N ALA A 91 10.17 9.22 -2.68
CA ALA A 91 8.77 9.29 -2.30
C ALA A 91 7.91 9.34 -3.56
N ARG A 92 6.90 8.49 -3.60
CA ARG A 92 6.03 8.35 -4.75
C ARG A 92 5.11 9.57 -4.86
N THR A 93 5.09 10.19 -6.03
CA THR A 93 4.23 11.34 -6.34
C THR A 93 3.10 10.99 -7.32
N THR A 94 3.10 9.76 -7.84
CA THR A 94 2.11 9.25 -8.79
C THR A 94 1.14 8.26 -8.12
N PRO A 95 -0.10 8.13 -8.64
CA PRO A 95 -1.07 7.13 -8.15
C PRO A 95 -0.55 5.70 -8.32
N PRO A 96 -0.87 4.76 -7.40
CA PRO A 96 -0.49 3.35 -7.52
C PRO A 96 -0.74 2.79 -8.92
N PRO A 97 0.15 1.93 -9.43
CA PRO A 97 -0.08 1.31 -10.73
C PRO A 97 -1.29 0.39 -10.64
N ASP A 98 -2.06 0.29 -11.73
CA ASP A 98 -3.13 -0.69 -11.88
C ASP A 98 -2.58 -2.11 -11.57
N ALA A 99 -3.40 -2.99 -11.00
CA ALA A 99 -3.01 -4.37 -10.71
C ALA A 99 -2.59 -5.14 -11.97
N THR A 100 -3.06 -4.72 -13.15
CA THR A 100 -2.74 -5.30 -14.47
C THR A 100 -1.54 -4.65 -15.15
N ALA A 101 -1.01 -3.55 -14.61
CA ALA A 101 0.14 -2.87 -15.18
C ALA A 101 1.42 -3.72 -15.03
N ALA A 102 2.40 -3.47 -15.90
CA ALA A 102 3.72 -4.09 -15.78
C ALA A 102 4.33 -3.79 -14.39
N PRO A 103 5.01 -4.77 -13.76
CA PRO A 103 5.67 -4.56 -12.49
C PRO A 103 6.69 -3.42 -12.54
N GLU A 104 6.63 -2.52 -11.56
CA GLU A 104 7.68 -1.50 -11.38
C GLU A 104 8.94 -2.15 -10.79
N PRO A 105 10.14 -1.62 -11.10
CA PRO A 105 11.37 -2.09 -10.48
C PRO A 105 11.31 -2.00 -8.96
N VAL A 106 11.70 -3.09 -8.28
CA VAL A 106 11.78 -3.17 -6.82
C VAL A 106 13.24 -3.06 -6.39
N ASP A 107 13.53 -2.23 -5.38
CA ASP A 107 14.86 -2.22 -4.76
C ASP A 107 15.10 -3.59 -4.08
N PRO A 108 16.12 -4.36 -4.51
CA PRO A 108 16.35 -5.73 -4.03
C PRO A 108 16.73 -5.80 -2.54
N ARG A 109 17.05 -4.66 -1.91
CA ARG A 109 17.27 -4.61 -0.46
C ARG A 109 15.96 -4.67 0.31
N THR A 110 14.81 -4.39 -0.32
CA THR A 110 13.49 -4.58 0.30
C THR A 110 13.28 -6.06 0.60
N ARG A 111 13.19 -6.43 1.88
CA ARG A 111 13.14 -7.86 2.28
C ARG A 111 12.55 -8.09 3.66
N ILE A 112 12.13 -9.33 3.90
CA ILE A 112 11.94 -9.87 5.25
C ILE A 112 13.33 -10.14 5.84
N VAL A 113 13.64 -9.51 6.96
CA VAL A 113 14.93 -9.62 7.65
C VAL A 113 14.91 -10.71 8.72
N ALA A 114 13.76 -10.89 9.39
CA ALA A 114 13.58 -11.94 10.38
C ALA A 114 12.14 -12.46 10.38
N ASP A 115 12.00 -13.78 10.38
CA ASP A 115 10.74 -14.51 10.51
C ASP A 115 10.99 -15.78 11.35
N PRO A 116 11.24 -15.65 12.66
CA PRO A 116 11.63 -16.77 13.52
C PRO A 116 10.56 -17.87 13.61
N ASP A 117 9.30 -17.48 13.41
CA ASP A 117 8.15 -18.40 13.50
C ASP A 117 7.76 -18.98 12.13
N GLY A 118 8.42 -18.55 11.05
CA GLY A 118 8.22 -19.07 9.69
C GLY A 118 6.86 -18.74 9.07
N ILE A 119 6.19 -17.67 9.51
CA ILE A 119 4.84 -17.32 9.06
C ILE A 119 4.79 -16.84 7.60
N ALA A 120 5.89 -16.30 7.07
CA ALA A 120 6.02 -15.93 5.67
C ALA A 120 6.43 -17.13 4.79
N GLY A 121 6.88 -18.23 5.39
CA GLY A 121 7.28 -19.45 4.70
C GLY A 121 8.29 -19.18 3.58
N ALA A 122 8.01 -19.68 2.37
CA ALA A 122 8.88 -19.48 1.21
C ALA A 122 9.02 -18.02 0.75
N ALA A 123 8.14 -17.10 1.20
CA ALA A 123 8.29 -15.68 0.87
C ALA A 123 9.50 -15.04 1.57
N ALA A 124 9.91 -15.56 2.74
CA ALA A 124 11.01 -15.00 3.52
C ALA A 124 12.36 -15.00 2.78
N SER A 125 12.55 -15.95 1.86
CA SER A 125 13.79 -16.12 1.10
C SER A 125 13.69 -15.66 -0.36
N ARG A 126 12.57 -15.04 -0.76
CA ARG A 126 12.32 -14.60 -2.14
C ARG A 126 12.27 -13.07 -2.24
N PRO A 127 12.71 -12.49 -3.36
CA PRO A 127 12.55 -11.06 -3.59
C PRO A 127 11.08 -10.68 -3.73
N PHE A 128 10.73 -9.46 -3.31
CA PHE A 128 9.44 -8.89 -3.68
C PHE A 128 9.42 -8.56 -5.17
N HIS A 129 8.36 -8.95 -5.87
CA HIS A 129 8.17 -8.63 -7.29
C HIS A 129 7.42 -7.31 -7.49
N ARG A 130 6.69 -6.86 -6.46
CA ARG A 130 5.98 -5.58 -6.48
C ARG A 130 6.10 -4.94 -5.11
N VAL A 131 6.46 -3.66 -5.09
CA VAL A 131 6.48 -2.81 -3.90
C VAL A 131 5.90 -1.46 -4.28
N VAL A 132 4.77 -1.09 -3.67
CA VAL A 132 4.14 0.22 -3.83
C VAL A 132 4.27 0.94 -2.49
N ASP A 133 5.23 1.87 -2.39
CA ASP A 133 5.52 2.62 -1.17
C ASP A 133 4.93 4.04 -1.25
N LEU A 134 3.76 4.22 -0.62
CA LEU A 134 3.03 5.49 -0.48
C LEU A 134 3.16 6.02 0.96
N TRP A 135 4.30 5.80 1.61
CA TRP A 135 4.49 6.20 3.00
C TRP A 135 4.22 7.70 3.24
N PRO A 136 3.56 8.07 4.36
CA PRO A 136 3.10 7.21 5.46
C PRO A 136 1.71 6.59 5.26
N SER A 137 1.06 6.79 4.12
CA SER A 137 -0.33 6.32 3.93
C SER A 137 -0.44 4.81 3.85
N ARG A 138 0.41 4.16 3.03
CA ARG A 138 0.33 2.71 2.78
C ARG A 138 1.64 2.19 2.17
N VAL A 139 1.99 0.95 2.45
CA VAL A 139 2.98 0.18 1.69
C VAL A 139 2.37 -1.17 1.32
N GLU A 140 2.44 -1.55 0.05
CA GLU A 140 1.97 -2.85 -0.45
C GLU A 140 3.13 -3.62 -1.05
N MET A 141 3.27 -4.89 -0.69
CA MET A 141 4.36 -5.75 -1.15
C MET A 141 3.81 -7.11 -1.57
N MET A 142 4.37 -7.67 -2.64
CA MET A 142 3.96 -8.97 -3.16
C MET A 142 5.18 -9.83 -3.51
N THR A 143 5.14 -11.09 -3.08
CA THR A 143 6.12 -12.12 -3.40
C THR A 143 5.41 -13.33 -4.01
N PRO A 144 5.62 -13.68 -5.29
CA PRO A 144 5.03 -14.87 -5.87
C PRO A 144 5.61 -16.14 -5.22
N LEU A 145 4.73 -17.05 -4.85
CA LEU A 145 5.04 -18.37 -4.30
C LEU A 145 4.98 -19.44 -5.40
N SER A 146 4.05 -19.29 -6.35
CA SER A 146 3.90 -20.06 -7.59
C SER A 146 3.27 -19.17 -8.67
N ASP A 147 2.92 -19.75 -9.82
CA ASP A 147 2.22 -19.03 -10.91
C ASP A 147 0.82 -18.54 -10.53
N VAL A 148 0.23 -19.13 -9.48
CA VAL A 148 -1.17 -18.87 -9.06
C VAL A 148 -1.30 -18.51 -7.59
N VAL A 149 -0.19 -18.39 -6.84
CA VAL A 149 -0.21 -18.03 -5.42
C VAL A 149 0.86 -16.98 -5.15
N ALA A 150 0.48 -15.92 -4.45
CA ALA A 150 1.40 -14.91 -3.95
C ALA A 150 1.23 -14.68 -2.45
N ASN A 151 2.31 -14.30 -1.79
CA ASN A 151 2.30 -13.70 -0.46
C ASN A 151 2.13 -12.19 -0.61
N VAL A 152 1.14 -11.63 0.08
CA VAL A 152 0.82 -10.20 0.07
C VAL A 152 1.06 -9.64 1.47
N ILE A 153 1.77 -8.53 1.56
CA ILE A 153 1.96 -7.77 2.80
C ILE A 153 1.46 -6.35 2.57
N VAL A 154 0.64 -5.84 3.48
CA VAL A 154 0.16 -4.46 3.48
C VAL A 154 0.49 -3.83 4.83
N ILE A 155 1.17 -2.69 4.79
CA ILE A 155 1.41 -1.83 5.95
C ILE A 155 0.53 -0.60 5.78
N ALA A 156 -0.23 -0.25 6.82
CA ALA A 156 -1.17 0.86 6.78
C ALA A 156 -1.36 1.48 8.18
N GLN A 157 -2.26 2.46 8.28
CA GLN A 157 -2.65 3.10 9.54
C GLN A 157 -1.43 3.57 10.35
N VAL A 158 -0.47 4.18 9.65
CA VAL A 158 0.73 4.74 10.26
C VAL A 158 0.32 5.90 11.17
N THR A 159 0.82 5.93 12.39
CA THR A 159 0.54 7.00 13.35
C THR A 159 1.10 8.34 12.86
N PRO A 160 0.56 9.50 13.31
CA PRO A 160 1.04 10.81 12.87
C PRO A 160 2.53 11.05 13.13
N ASP A 161 3.07 10.49 14.22
CA ASP A 161 4.50 10.52 14.55
C ASP A 161 5.35 9.51 13.75
N GLN A 162 4.69 8.64 12.99
CA GLN A 162 5.26 7.57 12.17
C GLN A 162 6.06 6.54 12.96
N ALA A 163 5.76 6.40 14.26
CA ALA A 163 6.43 5.43 15.13
C ALA A 163 5.77 4.03 15.09
N ASP A 164 4.49 3.96 14.76
CA ASP A 164 3.72 2.72 14.70
C ASP A 164 2.94 2.61 13.38
N ALA A 165 2.65 1.37 12.99
CA ALA A 165 1.77 1.03 11.87
C ALA A 165 1.01 -0.27 12.16
N THR A 166 0.00 -0.58 11.35
CA THR A 166 -0.58 -1.93 11.29
C THR A 166 -0.02 -2.69 10.10
N ILE A 167 0.00 -4.02 10.22
CA ILE A 167 0.42 -4.93 9.18
C ILE A 167 -0.66 -5.99 8.96
N PHE A 168 -0.93 -6.25 7.70
CA PHE A 168 -1.71 -7.37 7.21
C PHE A 168 -0.82 -8.22 6.32
N MET A 169 -0.87 -9.53 6.48
CA MET A 169 -0.18 -10.47 5.61
C MET A 169 -1.11 -11.63 5.28
N ALA A 170 -1.20 -11.99 4.01
CA ALA A 170 -2.01 -13.11 3.56
C ALA A 170 -1.35 -13.83 2.38
N ARG A 171 -1.74 -15.09 2.16
CA ARG A 171 -1.59 -15.71 0.84
C ARG A 171 -2.82 -15.37 0.01
N ALA A 172 -2.61 -15.12 -1.28
CA ALA A 172 -3.67 -14.79 -2.21
C ALA A 172 -3.44 -15.54 -3.53
N ASN A 173 -4.52 -16.04 -4.13
CA ASN A 173 -4.46 -16.69 -5.43
C ASN A 173 -4.76 -15.71 -6.58
N ASP A 174 -5.45 -14.62 -6.25
CA ASP A 174 -5.78 -13.52 -7.14
C ASP A 174 -5.95 -12.22 -6.32
N ALA A 175 -6.33 -11.12 -6.97
CA ALA A 175 -6.48 -9.82 -6.31
C ALA A 175 -7.63 -9.74 -5.28
N THR A 176 -8.52 -10.73 -5.24
CA THR A 176 -9.77 -10.74 -4.47
C THR A 176 -9.92 -11.93 -3.53
N THR A 177 -9.16 -13.00 -3.73
CA THR A 177 -9.28 -14.26 -2.98
C THR A 177 -8.07 -14.45 -2.05
N TYR A 178 -8.30 -14.21 -0.76
CA TYR A 178 -7.32 -14.51 0.30
C TYR A 178 -7.51 -15.91 0.86
N ASP A 179 -6.39 -16.58 1.13
CA ASP A 179 -6.37 -17.79 1.94
C ASP A 179 -6.54 -17.42 3.41
N VAL A 180 -7.75 -17.62 3.91
CA VAL A 180 -8.13 -17.33 5.31
C VAL A 180 -7.32 -18.15 6.31
N GLN A 181 -6.72 -19.28 5.92
CA GLN A 181 -5.87 -20.07 6.81
C GLN A 181 -4.49 -19.45 7.01
N HIS A 182 -4.09 -18.52 6.14
CA HIS A 182 -2.80 -17.84 6.15
C HIS A 182 -2.95 -16.33 6.29
N LEU A 183 -4.02 -15.87 6.94
CA LEU A 183 -4.26 -14.45 7.20
C LEU A 183 -3.69 -14.07 8.57
N TYR A 184 -2.75 -13.13 8.57
CA TYR A 184 -2.11 -12.57 9.75
C TYR A 184 -2.35 -11.07 9.82
N PHE A 185 -2.61 -10.57 11.01
CA PHE A 185 -2.74 -9.14 11.26
C PHE A 185 -2.05 -8.76 12.56
N GLY A 186 -1.52 -7.54 12.62
CA GLY A 186 -0.78 -7.09 13.78
C GLY A 186 -0.35 -5.64 13.74
N ARG A 187 0.60 -5.31 14.61
CA ARG A 187 1.20 -3.98 14.73
C ARG A 187 2.68 -4.05 14.49
N CYS A 188 3.22 -2.98 13.92
CA CYS A 188 4.65 -2.79 13.74
C CYS A 188 5.11 -1.54 14.46
N ARG A 189 6.28 -1.64 15.11
CA ARG A 189 7.06 -0.49 15.51
C ARG A 189 8.05 -0.14 14.42
N VAL A 190 8.14 1.15 14.09
CA VAL A 190 8.98 1.66 13.00
C VAL A 190 10.25 2.26 13.60
N ALA A 191 11.39 1.67 13.29
CA ALA A 191 12.70 2.23 13.56
C ALA A 191 13.22 2.96 12.31
N ARG A 192 13.58 4.22 12.49
CA ARG A 192 14.29 5.02 11.48
C ARG A 192 15.78 4.83 11.70
N SER A 193 16.51 4.48 10.65
CA SER A 193 17.98 4.33 10.66
C SER A 193 18.64 5.41 9.83
#